data_AF-A0A0K8TDG2-F1
#
_entry.id   AF-A0A0K8TDG2-F1
#
_cell.length_a   1.000
_cell.length_b   1.000
_cell.length_c   1.000
_cell.angle_alpha   90.00
_cell.angle_beta   90.00
_cell.angle_gamma   90.00
#
_symmetry.space_group_name_H-M   'P 1'
#
loop_
_entity.id
_entity.type
_entity.pdbx_description
1 polymer ?
#
loop_
_entity_poly.entity_id
_entity_poly.type
_entity_poly.pdbx_seq_one_letter_code
_entity_poly.pdbx_strand_id
1 'polypeptide(L)'
;MLPMPLYSHTQNYMPIFKELAKRGHHVTVVSPFPQNMTSSNWEEITVPNILSRLMAFLPDPDFSKQSFVDKIFGFMMIGVRAMNMTLQMKPVADLWNDDSREFDLVFVEAQFIQEPLVAFGHKFKAPVIALYPSFITPEVAYYTGNPLMTMTYVPNMFFPFSNSMSFLERGMNSAFNLFRIISYNLWTIPRMDELIRQYLPSKDLPYVGDMLFNMSFTFMDTHHVLSYPFPRVNNMRGFLGINTKPTSNLSQELQEYMDGGEDGVLFFTLGSHFQTSTLRPHILEALLGAFSGYQTKY
;
A
#
# COMPACT_ATOMS: atom_id res chain seq x y z
N MET A 1 4.78 -10.66 3.70
CA MET A 1 3.55 -10.40 4.48
C MET A 1 2.83 -9.20 3.89
N LEU A 2 1.60 -9.40 3.43
CA LEU A 2 0.72 -8.38 2.84
C LEU A 2 -0.71 -8.52 3.39
N PRO A 3 -0.93 -8.33 4.70
CA PRO A 3 -2.25 -8.55 5.31
C PRO A 3 -3.26 -7.44 5.01
N MET A 4 -2.85 -6.32 4.40
CA MET A 4 -3.74 -5.24 3.98
C MET A 4 -4.93 -5.79 3.17
N PRO A 5 -6.18 -5.60 3.61
CA PRO A 5 -7.36 -6.22 2.99
C PRO A 5 -7.83 -5.48 1.74
N LEU A 6 -6.89 -5.00 0.92
CA LEU A 6 -7.13 -4.36 -0.37
C LEU A 6 -6.46 -5.18 -1.48
N TYR A 7 -7.24 -5.54 -2.50
CA TYR A 7 -6.80 -6.45 -3.56
C TYR A 7 -5.52 -5.96 -4.26
N SER A 8 -5.44 -4.65 -4.55
CA SER A 8 -4.27 -4.02 -5.18
C SER A 8 -2.99 -4.19 -4.36
N HIS A 9 -3.06 -4.07 -3.03
CA HIS A 9 -1.91 -4.18 -2.13
C HIS A 9 -1.30 -5.58 -2.11
N THR A 10 -2.10 -6.61 -2.37
CA THR A 10 -1.58 -7.98 -2.55
C THR A 10 -1.10 -8.19 -3.98
N GLN A 11 -1.96 -7.94 -4.97
CA GLN A 11 -1.72 -8.35 -6.35
C GLN A 11 -0.61 -7.59 -7.06
N ASN A 12 -0.35 -6.34 -6.66
CA ASN A 12 0.70 -5.54 -7.27
C ASN A 12 2.08 -6.21 -7.13
N TYR A 13 2.33 -6.88 -6.00
CA TYR A 13 3.62 -7.50 -5.69
C TYR A 13 3.68 -9.00 -5.99
N MET A 14 2.55 -9.66 -6.26
CA MET A 14 2.51 -11.09 -6.58
C MET A 14 3.46 -11.51 -7.72
N PRO A 15 3.67 -10.73 -8.79
CA PRO A 15 4.66 -11.06 -9.82
C PRO A 15 6.07 -11.30 -9.27
N ILE A 16 6.51 -10.52 -8.27
CA ILE A 16 7.83 -10.67 -7.63
C ILE A 16 7.92 -12.06 -6.98
N PHE A 17 6.92 -12.40 -6.18
CA PHE A 17 6.90 -13.65 -5.42
C PHE A 17 6.76 -14.87 -6.33
N LYS A 18 5.90 -14.78 -7.36
CA LYS A 18 5.72 -15.85 -8.35
C LYS A 18 7.01 -16.11 -9.12
N GLU A 19 7.73 -15.05 -9.49
CA GLU A 19 9.02 -15.18 -10.17
C GLU A 19 10.11 -15.75 -9.25
N LEU A 20 10.12 -15.39 -7.95
CA LEU A 20 11.01 -16.03 -6.96
C LEU A 20 10.74 -17.54 -6.83
N ALA A 21 9.47 -17.93 -6.72
CA ALA A 21 9.10 -19.34 -6.70
C ALA A 21 9.48 -20.06 -7.99
N LYS A 22 9.26 -19.44 -9.16
CA LYS A 22 9.69 -19.99 -10.45
C LYS A 22 11.21 -20.21 -10.54
N ARG A 23 12.00 -19.39 -9.84
CA ARG A 23 13.46 -19.51 -9.75
C ARG A 23 13.94 -20.52 -8.69
N GLY A 24 13.02 -21.23 -8.04
CA GLY A 24 13.34 -22.30 -7.08
C GLY A 24 13.41 -21.87 -5.62
N HIS A 25 13.08 -20.61 -5.30
CA HIS A 25 12.98 -20.18 -3.90
C HIS A 25 11.70 -20.73 -3.25
N HIS A 26 11.74 -21.01 -1.94
CA HIS A 26 10.54 -21.31 -1.16
C HIS A 26 9.87 -20.01 -0.75
N VAL A 27 8.59 -19.86 -1.05
CA VAL A 27 7.86 -18.62 -0.85
C VAL A 27 6.62 -18.86 0.00
N THR A 28 6.59 -18.27 1.19
CA THR A 28 5.40 -18.24 2.05
C THR A 28 4.73 -16.87 1.95
N VAL A 29 3.49 -16.82 1.48
CA VAL A 29 2.71 -15.58 1.34
C VAL A 29 1.63 -15.52 2.40
N VAL A 30 1.71 -14.51 3.27
CA VAL A 30 0.65 -14.14 4.23
C VAL A 30 -0.21 -13.05 3.62
N SER A 31 -1.45 -13.35 3.25
CA SER A 31 -2.36 -12.37 2.62
C SER A 31 -3.85 -12.74 2.75
N PRO A 32 -4.78 -11.79 2.55
CA PRO A 32 -6.21 -12.07 2.53
C PRO A 32 -6.75 -12.53 1.17
N PHE A 33 -5.90 -12.60 0.15
CA PHE A 33 -6.27 -12.97 -1.22
C PHE A 33 -5.39 -14.14 -1.70
N PRO A 34 -5.82 -15.40 -1.47
CA PRO A 34 -5.05 -16.59 -1.87
C PRO A 34 -4.82 -16.61 -3.39
N GLN A 35 -3.68 -17.16 -3.81
CA GLN A 35 -3.29 -17.27 -5.22
C GLN A 35 -3.61 -18.63 -5.82
N ASN A 36 -3.94 -19.63 -5.00
CA ASN A 36 -4.24 -21.00 -5.40
C ASN A 36 -3.14 -21.63 -6.26
N MET A 37 -1.88 -21.35 -5.95
CA MET A 37 -0.76 -21.97 -6.66
C MET A 37 -0.56 -23.42 -6.20
N THR A 38 -0.25 -24.30 -7.15
CA THR A 38 -0.04 -25.74 -6.90
C THR A 38 1.43 -26.15 -6.81
N SER A 39 2.35 -25.18 -6.88
CA SER A 39 3.80 -25.42 -6.84
C SER A 39 4.24 -25.87 -5.45
N SER A 40 5.12 -26.87 -5.37
CA SER A 40 5.58 -27.46 -4.10
C SER A 40 6.42 -26.52 -3.22
N ASN A 41 6.99 -25.47 -3.80
CA ASN A 41 7.77 -24.44 -3.13
C ASN A 41 6.98 -23.15 -2.84
N TRP A 42 5.64 -23.24 -2.86
CA TRP A 42 4.74 -22.14 -2.57
C TRP A 42 3.80 -22.50 -1.42
N GLU A 43 3.75 -21.64 -0.41
CA GLU A 43 2.87 -21.78 0.74
C GLU A 43 2.02 -20.52 0.91
N GLU A 44 0.73 -20.71 1.17
CA GLU A 44 -0.21 -19.62 1.41
C GLU A 44 -0.73 -19.68 2.85
N ILE A 45 -0.48 -18.61 3.60
CA ILE A 45 -1.08 -18.39 4.92
C ILE A 45 -2.18 -17.35 4.73
N THR A 46 -3.41 -17.83 4.59
CA THR A 46 -4.57 -16.96 4.39
C THR A 46 -4.98 -16.29 5.69
N VAL A 47 -4.96 -14.96 5.71
CA VAL A 47 -5.55 -14.16 6.79
C VAL A 47 -6.97 -13.75 6.40
N PRO A 48 -7.96 -13.77 7.31
CA PRO A 48 -9.31 -13.30 6.98
C PRO A 48 -9.32 -11.87 6.43
N ASN A 49 -10.07 -11.64 5.35
CA ASN A 49 -10.31 -10.29 4.85
C ASN A 49 -11.18 -9.51 5.85
N ILE A 50 -10.61 -8.46 6.45
CA ILE A 50 -11.27 -7.64 7.48
C ILE A 50 -11.74 -6.27 6.96
N LEU A 51 -11.79 -6.05 5.64
CA LEU A 51 -12.10 -4.74 5.07
C LEU A 51 -13.42 -4.16 5.59
N SER A 52 -14.49 -4.96 5.63
CA SER A 52 -15.80 -4.50 6.11
C SER A 52 -15.78 -4.06 7.57
N ARG A 53 -15.04 -4.77 8.42
CA ARG A 53 -14.85 -4.43 9.83
C ARG A 53 -14.02 -3.16 9.99
N LEU A 54 -12.98 -2.96 9.16
CA LEU A 54 -12.19 -1.73 9.17
C LEU A 54 -13.02 -0.53 8.74
N MET A 55 -13.80 -0.66 7.66
CA MET A 55 -14.65 0.40 7.15
C MET A 55 -15.77 0.80 8.13
N ALA A 56 -16.26 -0.13 8.95
CA ALA A 56 -17.26 0.17 9.99
C ALA A 56 -16.76 1.16 11.07
N PHE A 57 -15.45 1.41 11.16
CA PHE A 57 -14.87 2.38 12.08
C PHE A 57 -14.64 3.76 11.47
N LEU A 58 -14.81 3.92 10.16
CA LEU A 58 -14.73 5.22 9.53
C LEU A 58 -15.98 6.04 9.90
N PRO A 59 -15.82 7.33 10.26
CA PRO A 59 -16.96 8.21 10.53
C PRO A 59 -17.91 8.32 9.34
N ASP A 60 -17.35 8.36 8.12
CA ASP A 60 -18.10 8.36 6.87
C ASP A 60 -17.33 7.55 5.82
N PRO A 61 -17.95 6.54 5.17
CA PRO A 61 -17.34 5.81 4.06
C PRO A 61 -17.11 6.71 2.83
N ASP A 62 -17.82 7.84 2.71
CA ASP A 62 -17.59 8.85 1.68
C ASP A 62 -16.43 9.77 2.10
N PHE A 63 -15.23 9.43 1.64
CA PHE A 63 -14.01 10.21 1.84
C PHE A 63 -14.13 11.67 1.37
N SER A 64 -15.07 12.01 0.47
CA SER A 64 -15.28 13.39 0.04
C SER A 64 -15.91 14.26 1.12
N LYS A 65 -16.64 13.67 2.07
CA LYS A 65 -17.29 14.37 3.19
C LYS A 65 -16.41 14.51 4.41
N GLN A 66 -15.33 13.73 4.48
CA GLN A 66 -14.39 13.78 5.59
C GLN A 66 -13.66 15.13 5.63
N SER A 67 -13.55 15.72 6.82
CA SER A 67 -12.75 16.91 7.01
C SER A 67 -11.27 16.61 6.77
N PHE A 68 -10.46 17.66 6.63
CA PHE A 68 -9.00 17.52 6.54
C PHE A 68 -8.42 16.77 7.75
N VAL A 69 -8.94 17.06 8.94
CA VAL A 69 -8.54 16.42 10.21
C VAL A 69 -8.91 14.94 10.18
N ASP A 70 -10.13 14.61 9.76
CA ASP A 70 -10.59 13.22 9.67
C ASP A 70 -9.74 12.39 8.70
N LYS A 71 -9.33 12.97 7.56
CA LYS A 71 -8.48 12.28 6.59
C LYS A 71 -7.11 11.94 7.15
N ILE A 72 -6.50 12.87 7.90
CA ILE A 72 -5.17 12.68 8.47
C ILE A 72 -5.22 11.67 9.62
N PHE A 73 -6.03 11.94 10.64
CA PHE A 73 -6.07 11.11 11.84
C PHE A 73 -6.80 9.80 11.59
N GLY A 74 -7.81 9.79 10.71
CA GLY A 74 -8.51 8.59 10.29
C GLY A 74 -7.58 7.58 9.65
N PHE A 75 -6.69 8.02 8.75
CA PHE A 75 -5.72 7.12 8.12
C PHE A 75 -4.76 6.48 9.15
N MET A 76 -4.26 7.28 10.10
CA MET A 76 -3.42 6.77 11.20
C MET A 76 -4.18 5.78 12.11
N MET A 77 -5.42 6.11 12.48
CA MET A 77 -6.28 5.27 13.31
C MET A 77 -6.67 3.95 12.62
N ILE A 78 -6.95 3.99 11.30
CA ILE A 78 -7.21 2.78 10.50
C ILE A 78 -6.00 1.85 10.57
N GLY A 79 -4.79 2.39 10.45
CA GLY A 79 -3.56 1.61 10.60
C GLY A 79 -3.48 0.85 11.91
N VAL A 80 -3.57 1.59 13.02
CA VAL A 80 -3.49 1.00 14.37
C VAL A 80 -4.56 -0.07 14.55
N ARG A 81 -5.79 0.16 14.08
CA ARG A 81 -6.89 -0.81 14.16
C ARG A 81 -6.67 -2.03 13.26
N ALA A 82 -6.21 -1.82 12.03
CA ALA A 82 -5.90 -2.90 11.09
C ALA A 82 -4.83 -3.82 11.65
N MET A 83 -3.77 -3.24 12.22
CA MET A 83 -2.71 -4.03 12.85
C MET A 83 -3.17 -4.72 14.13
N ASN A 84 -3.92 -4.03 14.98
CA ASN A 84 -4.52 -4.64 16.17
C ASN A 84 -5.34 -5.90 15.81
N MET A 85 -6.19 -5.81 14.79
CA MET A 85 -6.98 -6.95 14.32
C MET A 85 -6.12 -8.04 13.70
N THR A 86 -5.12 -7.67 12.90
CA THR A 86 -4.27 -8.62 12.16
C THR A 86 -3.36 -9.41 13.10
N LEU A 87 -2.72 -8.76 14.08
CA LEU A 87 -1.78 -9.41 15.00
C LEU A 87 -2.47 -10.42 15.93
N GLN A 88 -3.77 -10.23 16.19
CA GLN A 88 -4.59 -11.18 16.96
C GLN A 88 -5.02 -12.43 16.18
N MET A 89 -4.84 -12.44 14.85
CA MET A 89 -5.34 -13.54 14.04
C MET A 89 -4.49 -14.80 14.25
N LYS A 90 -5.17 -15.94 14.41
CA LYS A 90 -4.51 -17.24 14.60
C LYS A 90 -3.43 -17.53 13.54
N PRO A 91 -3.63 -17.32 12.23
CA PRO A 91 -2.57 -17.59 11.25
C PRO A 91 -1.30 -16.74 11.44
N VAL A 92 -1.44 -15.51 11.94
CA VAL A 92 -0.31 -14.60 12.21
C VAL A 92 0.40 -15.02 13.50
N ALA A 93 -0.36 -15.34 14.55
CA ALA A 93 0.17 -15.85 15.80
C ALA A 93 0.85 -17.23 15.64
N ASP A 94 0.27 -18.12 14.84
CA ASP A 94 0.86 -19.43 14.52
C ASP A 94 2.20 -19.24 13.82
N LEU A 95 2.28 -18.37 12.80
CA LEU A 95 3.54 -18.06 12.11
C LEU A 95 4.60 -17.47 13.05
N TRP A 96 4.18 -16.62 13.99
CA TRP A 96 5.10 -16.04 14.97
C TRP A 96 5.63 -17.06 15.98
N ASN A 97 4.80 -18.01 16.40
CA ASN A 97 5.14 -19.00 17.42
C ASN A 97 5.84 -20.25 16.85
N ASP A 98 5.90 -20.39 15.53
CA ASP A 98 6.57 -21.49 14.86
C ASP A 98 8.08 -21.24 14.75
N ASP A 99 8.82 -21.67 15.77
CA ASP A 99 10.30 -21.61 15.83
C ASP A 99 10.99 -22.58 14.85
N SER A 100 10.25 -23.48 14.19
CA SER A 100 10.84 -24.41 13.21
C SER A 100 11.06 -23.77 11.84
N ARG A 101 10.48 -22.58 11.61
CA ARG A 101 10.56 -21.86 10.35
C ARG A 101 11.76 -20.93 10.32
N GLU A 102 12.50 -21.01 9.22
CA GLU A 102 13.60 -20.11 8.90
C GLU A 102 13.30 -19.40 7.57
N PHE A 103 13.69 -18.13 7.49
CA PHE A 103 13.53 -17.34 6.28
C PHE A 103 14.83 -16.56 6.03
N ASP A 104 15.31 -16.59 4.78
CA ASP A 104 16.48 -15.81 4.38
C ASP A 104 16.15 -14.33 4.13
N LEU A 105 14.87 -14.01 3.91
CA LEU A 105 14.40 -12.70 3.49
C LEU A 105 12.93 -12.49 3.84
N VAL A 106 12.59 -11.33 4.39
CA VAL A 106 11.21 -10.99 4.78
C VAL A 106 10.72 -9.77 4.01
N PHE A 107 9.68 -9.95 3.20
CA PHE A 107 8.99 -8.85 2.53
C PHE A 107 7.81 -8.37 3.37
N VAL A 108 7.67 -7.07 3.55
CA VAL A 108 6.54 -6.47 4.29
C VAL A 108 6.07 -5.20 3.60
N GLU A 109 4.77 -4.94 3.66
CA GLU A 109 4.24 -3.61 3.31
C GLU A 109 4.36 -2.64 4.51
N ALA A 110 5.58 -2.56 5.06
CA ALA A 110 5.90 -1.55 6.07
C ALA A 110 5.84 -0.15 5.45
N GLN A 111 5.64 0.88 6.29
CA GLN A 111 5.50 2.29 5.88
C GLN A 111 4.17 2.63 5.17
N PHE A 112 3.27 1.66 5.01
CA PHE A 112 1.86 1.88 4.68
C PHE A 112 1.00 1.26 5.79
N ILE A 113 1.01 1.89 6.97
CA ILE A 113 0.16 1.60 8.14
C ILE A 113 0.28 0.19 8.73
N GLN A 114 1.33 -0.56 8.36
CA GLN A 114 1.59 -1.93 8.79
C GLN A 114 3.00 -2.10 9.37
N GLU A 115 3.48 -1.07 10.06
CA GLU A 115 4.83 -0.99 10.62
C GLU A 115 5.20 -2.15 11.55
N PRO A 116 4.32 -2.68 12.41
CA PRO A 116 4.64 -3.84 13.27
C PRO A 116 5.18 -5.06 12.52
N LEU A 117 4.86 -5.22 11.23
CA LEU A 117 5.28 -6.38 10.45
C LEU A 117 6.81 -6.48 10.30
N VAL A 118 7.55 -5.38 10.46
CA VAL A 118 9.03 -5.42 10.44
C VAL A 118 9.61 -6.31 11.55
N ALA A 119 8.85 -6.53 12.63
CA ALA A 119 9.24 -7.43 13.72
C ALA A 119 9.46 -8.88 13.26
N PHE A 120 8.82 -9.31 12.16
CA PHE A 120 9.05 -10.64 11.61
C PHE A 120 10.47 -10.80 11.05
N GLY A 121 11.10 -9.72 10.59
CA GLY A 121 12.53 -9.74 10.24
C GLY A 121 13.41 -10.03 11.45
N HIS A 122 13.11 -9.41 12.60
CA HIS A 122 13.81 -9.71 13.84
C HIS A 122 13.56 -11.14 14.32
N LYS A 123 12.30 -11.59 14.32
CA LYS A 123 11.90 -12.96 14.70
C LYS A 123 12.66 -14.02 13.92
N PHE A 124 12.75 -13.88 12.60
CA PHE A 124 13.43 -14.84 11.74
C PHE A 124 14.91 -14.53 11.52
N LYS A 125 15.43 -13.45 12.14
CA LYS A 125 16.80 -12.95 11.98
C LYS A 125 17.18 -12.73 10.51
N ALA A 126 16.21 -12.26 9.72
CA ALA A 126 16.35 -12.05 8.28
C ALA A 126 16.28 -10.56 7.93
N PRO A 127 16.98 -10.13 6.86
CA PRO A 127 16.81 -8.79 6.30
C PRO A 127 15.36 -8.53 5.88
N VAL A 128 14.93 -7.28 6.07
CA VAL A 128 13.58 -6.84 5.73
C VAL A 128 13.60 -5.99 4.46
N ILE A 129 12.73 -6.34 3.52
CA ILE A 129 12.45 -5.53 2.33
C ILE A 129 11.05 -4.93 2.46
N ALA A 130 10.97 -3.61 2.40
CA ALA A 130 9.72 -2.88 2.35
C ALA A 130 9.12 -2.88 0.93
N LEU A 131 7.81 -3.08 0.85
CA LEU A 131 7.00 -2.99 -0.35
C LEU A 131 6.06 -1.79 -0.19
N TYR A 132 6.36 -0.70 -0.88
CA TYR A 132 5.67 0.57 -0.69
C TYR A 132 4.80 0.93 -1.91
N PRO A 133 3.46 1.01 -1.75
CA PRO A 133 2.52 1.03 -2.88
C PRO A 133 2.26 2.44 -3.45
N SER A 134 3.13 3.41 -3.15
CA SER A 134 2.85 4.82 -3.46
C SER A 134 4.12 5.64 -3.75
N PHE A 135 3.91 6.92 -4.08
CA PHE A 135 4.95 7.95 -4.12
C PHE A 135 5.50 8.24 -2.73
N ILE A 136 6.76 8.65 -2.65
CA ILE A 136 7.45 8.88 -1.37
C ILE A 136 6.68 9.86 -0.48
N THR A 137 6.38 9.44 0.75
CA THR A 137 5.81 10.32 1.79
C THR A 137 6.89 10.78 2.76
N PRO A 138 6.62 11.83 3.57
CA PRO A 138 7.58 12.32 4.55
C PRO A 138 8.06 11.27 5.55
N GLU A 139 7.17 10.38 5.98
CA GLU A 139 7.46 9.31 6.93
C GLU A 139 8.37 8.26 6.29
N VAL A 140 8.09 7.87 5.04
CA VAL A 140 8.96 6.96 4.28
C VAL A 140 10.34 7.57 4.10
N ALA A 141 10.40 8.84 3.67
CA ALA A 141 11.65 9.57 3.50
C ALA A 141 12.48 9.63 4.79
N TYR A 142 11.82 9.84 5.93
CA TYR A 142 12.46 9.83 7.25
C TYR A 142 13.12 8.48 7.55
N TYR A 143 12.38 7.37 7.42
CA TYR A 143 12.89 6.05 7.76
C TYR A 143 13.87 5.46 6.75
N THR A 144 13.86 5.90 5.49
CA THR A 144 14.83 5.46 4.49
C THR A 144 16.11 6.30 4.45
N GLY A 145 16.19 7.37 5.24
CA GLY A 145 17.33 8.30 5.24
C GLY A 145 17.36 9.24 4.04
N ASN A 146 16.22 9.45 3.38
CA ASN A 146 16.10 10.34 2.24
C ASN A 146 16.13 11.83 2.68
N PRO A 147 16.79 12.73 1.94
CA PRO A 147 16.80 14.15 2.28
C PRO A 147 15.40 14.75 2.44
N LEU A 148 15.08 15.19 3.66
CA LEU A 148 13.78 15.77 3.97
C LEU A 148 13.54 17.12 3.28
N MET A 149 14.57 17.73 2.69
CA MET A 149 14.45 19.00 1.95
C MET A 149 13.53 18.88 0.71
N THR A 150 13.29 17.66 0.23
CA THR A 150 12.23 17.31 -0.74
C THR A 150 10.87 17.88 -0.38
N MET A 151 10.58 17.96 0.92
CA MET A 151 9.32 18.45 1.48
C MET A 151 9.04 19.92 1.20
N THR A 152 10.01 20.66 0.64
CA THR A 152 9.85 22.08 0.28
C THR A 152 9.45 22.30 -1.17
N TYR A 153 9.54 21.28 -2.03
CA TYR A 153 9.27 21.41 -3.48
C TYR A 153 8.48 20.23 -4.07
N VAL A 154 8.42 19.09 -3.39
CA VAL A 154 7.46 18.02 -3.71
C VAL A 154 6.14 18.36 -3.01
N PRO A 155 5.06 18.62 -3.75
CA PRO A 155 3.77 18.94 -3.15
C PRO A 155 3.23 17.72 -2.41
N ASN A 156 2.73 17.96 -1.20
CA ASN A 156 2.05 16.94 -0.42
C ASN A 156 0.64 16.73 -0.97
N MET A 157 0.22 15.46 -1.07
CA MET A 157 -1.08 15.03 -1.62
C MET A 157 -2.32 15.65 -0.95
N PHE A 158 -2.16 16.20 0.26
CA PHE A 158 -3.25 16.84 1.01
C PHE A 158 -3.50 18.30 0.59
N PHE A 159 -2.64 18.87 -0.27
CA PHE A 159 -2.81 20.20 -0.84
C PHE A 159 -3.00 20.12 -2.37
N PRO A 160 -3.76 21.04 -2.97
CA PRO A 160 -3.91 21.14 -4.42
C PRO A 160 -2.70 21.80 -5.10
N PHE A 161 -1.50 21.63 -4.54
CA PHE A 161 -0.27 22.25 -5.02
C PHE A 161 0.37 21.43 -6.15
N SER A 162 1.15 22.11 -6.99
CA SER A 162 2.03 21.48 -7.98
C SER A 162 3.49 21.59 -7.56
N ASN A 163 4.43 21.19 -8.42
CA ASN A 163 5.85 21.50 -8.23
C ASN A 163 6.18 23.00 -8.40
N SER A 164 5.21 23.80 -8.84
CA SER A 164 5.30 25.27 -8.91
C SER A 164 4.55 25.88 -7.73
N MET A 165 5.23 25.99 -6.59
CA MET A 165 4.70 26.59 -5.36
C MET A 165 5.33 27.96 -5.09
N SER A 166 4.51 28.93 -4.69
CA SER A 166 4.93 30.20 -4.11
C SER A 166 5.65 29.99 -2.77
N PHE A 167 6.32 31.02 -2.27
CA PHE A 167 7.03 30.96 -0.98
C PHE A 167 6.11 30.52 0.18
N LEU A 168 4.88 31.04 0.23
CA LEU A 168 3.90 30.68 1.27
C LEU A 168 3.42 29.24 1.13
N GLU A 169 3.11 28.79 -0.08
CA GLU A 169 2.70 27.39 -0.33
C GLU A 169 3.81 26.42 0.04
N ARG A 170 5.07 26.74 -0.29
CA ARG A 170 6.24 25.95 0.14
C ARG A 170 6.36 25.91 1.66
N GLY A 171 6.13 27.04 2.34
CA GLY A 171 6.13 27.12 3.81
C GLY A 171 5.05 26.23 4.43
N MET A 172 3.82 26.31 3.93
CA MET A 172 2.70 25.47 4.37
C MET A 172 2.96 23.98 4.12
N ASN A 173 3.43 23.64 2.93
CA ASN A 173 3.79 22.27 2.55
C ASN A 173 4.86 21.70 3.48
N SER A 174 5.92 22.48 3.74
CA SER A 174 7.03 22.07 4.61
C SER A 174 6.58 21.89 6.06
N ALA A 175 5.82 22.84 6.60
CA ALA A 175 5.30 22.78 7.97
C ALA A 175 4.38 21.55 8.15
N PHE A 176 3.54 21.27 7.16
CA PHE A 176 2.65 20.11 7.18
C PHE A 176 3.41 18.78 7.08
N ASN A 177 4.42 18.69 6.22
CA ASN A 177 5.28 17.51 6.12
C ASN A 177 6.04 17.25 7.44
N LEU A 178 6.53 18.30 8.10
CA LEU A 178 7.17 18.18 9.41
C LEU A 178 6.18 17.70 10.47
N PHE A 179 4.97 18.27 10.50
CA PHE A 179 3.89 17.81 11.38
C PHE A 179 3.59 16.32 11.17
N ARG A 180 3.55 15.85 9.93
CA ARG A 180 3.34 14.43 9.60
C ARG A 180 4.42 13.53 10.19
N ILE A 181 5.70 13.89 10.04
CA ILE A 181 6.81 13.11 10.62
C ILE A 181 6.72 13.09 12.14
N ILE A 182 6.49 14.24 12.77
CA ILE A 182 6.42 14.36 14.23
C ILE A 182 5.24 13.55 14.76
N SER A 183 4.05 13.73 14.21
CA SER A 183 2.85 13.00 14.64
C SER A 183 3.00 11.50 14.42
N TYR A 184 3.59 11.07 13.30
CA TYR A 184 3.84 9.66 13.04
C TYR A 184 4.77 9.04 14.09
N ASN A 185 5.90 9.71 14.41
CA ASN A 185 6.88 9.21 15.37
C ASN A 185 6.45 9.32 16.84
N LEU A 186 5.64 10.32 17.20
CA LEU A 186 5.19 10.52 18.58
C LEU A 186 3.87 9.83 18.90
N TRP A 187 3.06 9.50 17.89
CA TRP A 187 1.72 8.95 18.09
C TRP A 187 1.52 7.58 17.42
N THR A 188 1.92 7.40 16.16
CA THR A 188 1.63 6.17 15.41
C THR A 188 2.59 5.06 15.79
N ILE A 189 3.90 5.30 15.67
CA ILE A 189 4.92 4.27 15.92
C ILE A 189 4.90 3.75 17.36
N PRO A 190 4.76 4.57 18.43
CA PRO A 190 4.67 4.06 19.79
C PRO A 190 3.47 3.12 20.00
N ARG A 191 2.32 3.42 19.39
CA ARG A 191 1.14 2.54 19.46
C ARG A 191 1.34 1.24 18.69
N MET A 192 1.98 1.31 17.53
CA MET A 192 2.33 0.13 16.75
C MET A 192 3.33 -0.77 17.50
N ASP A 193 4.30 -0.17 18.21
CA ASP A 193 5.23 -0.87 19.09
C ASP A 193 4.52 -1.53 20.29
N GLU A 194 3.58 -0.83 20.92
CA GLU A 194 2.75 -1.40 21.99
C GLU A 194 1.95 -2.62 21.50
N LEU A 195 1.30 -2.51 20.33
CA LEU A 195 0.52 -3.61 19.75
C LEU A 195 1.37 -4.86 19.48
N ILE A 196 2.56 -4.71 18.90
CA ILE A 196 3.41 -5.88 18.61
C ILE A 196 3.90 -6.53 19.90
N ARG A 197 4.29 -5.74 20.91
CA ARG A 197 4.71 -6.27 22.21
C ARG A 197 3.58 -6.95 22.97
N GLN A 198 2.35 -6.46 22.81
CA GLN A 198 1.17 -7.05 23.45
C GLN A 198 0.82 -8.41 22.84
N TYR A 199 0.76 -8.49 21.51
CA TYR A 199 0.23 -9.68 20.84
C TYR A 199 1.29 -10.70 20.48
N LEU A 200 2.49 -10.25 20.12
CA LEU A 200 3.60 -11.07 19.66
C LEU A 200 4.87 -10.74 20.47
N PRO A 201 4.89 -10.98 21.79
CA PRO A 201 6.00 -10.60 22.65
C PRO A 201 7.29 -11.36 22.30
N SER A 202 8.42 -10.67 22.37
CA SER A 202 9.77 -11.25 22.38
C SER A 202 10.66 -10.44 23.31
N LYS A 203 11.53 -11.11 24.08
CA LYS A 203 12.37 -10.49 25.11
C LYS A 203 13.32 -9.43 24.55
N ASP A 204 13.80 -9.65 23.33
CA ASP A 204 14.84 -8.83 22.71
C ASP A 204 14.31 -8.01 21.51
N LEU A 205 12.99 -7.83 21.42
CA LEU A 205 12.37 -7.10 20.32
C LEU A 205 12.75 -5.61 20.36
N PRO A 206 13.49 -5.09 19.36
CA PRO A 206 13.83 -3.67 19.28
C PRO A 206 12.57 -2.81 19.12
N TYR A 207 12.70 -1.49 19.31
CA TYR A 207 11.61 -0.57 19.04
C TYR A 207 11.22 -0.63 17.55
N VAL A 208 9.93 -0.59 17.23
CA VAL A 208 9.46 -0.63 15.82
C VAL A 208 10.13 0.44 14.97
N GLY A 209 10.35 1.65 15.51
CA GLY A 209 11.09 2.71 14.80
C GLY A 209 12.51 2.32 14.43
N ASP A 210 13.25 1.64 15.31
CA ASP A 210 14.62 1.20 15.05
C ASP A 210 14.64 0.11 13.96
N MET A 211 13.67 -0.79 13.99
CA MET A 211 13.53 -1.83 12.97
C MET A 211 13.16 -1.24 11.60
N LEU A 212 12.34 -0.17 11.56
CA LEU A 212 12.05 0.56 10.32
C LEU A 212 13.31 1.22 9.74
N PHE A 213 14.17 1.82 10.58
CA PHE A 213 15.46 2.37 10.13
C PHE A 213 16.43 1.30 9.63
N ASN A 214 16.31 0.07 10.14
CA ASN A 214 17.19 -1.04 9.77
C ASN A 214 16.68 -1.87 8.57
N MET A 215 15.65 -1.41 7.86
CA MET A 215 15.20 -2.09 6.65
C MET A 215 16.27 -2.00 5.56
N SER A 216 16.58 -3.14 4.93
CA SER A 216 17.69 -3.25 3.99
C SER A 216 17.37 -2.58 2.65
N PHE A 217 16.10 -2.60 2.24
CA PHE A 217 15.67 -2.08 0.94
C PHE A 217 14.18 -1.73 0.91
N THR A 218 13.80 -0.75 0.09
CA THR A 218 12.40 -0.38 -0.18
C THR A 218 12.12 -0.42 -1.68
N PHE A 219 11.25 -1.33 -2.10
CA PHE A 219 10.62 -1.28 -3.41
C PHE A 219 9.46 -0.30 -3.38
N MET A 220 9.37 0.57 -4.38
CA MET A 220 8.30 1.55 -4.49
C MET A 220 7.54 1.36 -5.79
N ASP A 221 6.21 1.39 -5.73
CA ASP A 221 5.38 1.46 -6.92
C ASP A 221 5.34 2.90 -7.46
N THR A 222 6.44 3.32 -8.08
CA THR A 222 6.60 4.67 -8.63
C THR A 222 7.62 4.69 -9.75
N HIS A 223 7.40 5.57 -10.72
CA HIS A 223 8.34 5.82 -11.81
C HIS A 223 8.65 7.30 -11.93
N HIS A 224 9.91 7.65 -12.24
CA HIS A 224 10.35 9.04 -12.38
C HIS A 224 9.63 9.82 -13.49
N VAL A 225 9.08 9.12 -14.49
CA VAL A 225 8.30 9.74 -15.58
C VAL A 225 6.92 10.21 -15.08
N LEU A 226 6.37 9.57 -14.05
CA LEU A 226 5.02 9.82 -13.53
C LEU A 226 5.01 10.53 -12.18
N SER A 227 6.18 10.88 -11.63
CA SER A 227 6.31 11.46 -10.30
C SER A 227 7.15 12.73 -10.33
N TYR A 228 6.91 13.61 -9.36
CA TYR A 228 7.79 14.74 -9.13
C TYR A 228 9.20 14.26 -8.80
N PRO A 229 10.25 14.99 -9.22
CA PRO A 229 11.62 14.61 -8.93
C PRO A 229 11.86 14.64 -7.42
N PHE A 230 12.51 13.61 -6.89
CA PHE A 230 12.99 13.53 -5.52
C PHE A 230 14.32 12.76 -5.48
N PRO A 231 15.24 13.03 -4.52
CA PRO A 231 16.45 12.27 -4.33
C PRO A 231 16.11 10.81 -4.06
N ARG A 232 16.88 9.91 -4.64
CA ARG A 232 16.74 8.48 -4.38
C ARG A 232 18.03 7.99 -3.76
N VAL A 233 17.93 7.54 -2.52
CA VAL A 233 19.00 6.85 -1.82
C VAL A 233 19.13 5.41 -2.34
N ASN A 234 20.30 4.81 -2.19
CA ASN A 234 20.63 3.52 -2.82
C ASN A 234 19.76 2.35 -2.34
N ASN A 235 19.20 2.43 -1.13
CA ASN A 235 18.29 1.44 -0.56
C ASN A 235 16.84 1.59 -1.05
N MET A 236 16.57 2.41 -2.08
CA MET A 236 15.23 2.60 -2.63
C MET A 236 15.20 2.42 -4.14
N ARG A 237 14.23 1.67 -4.65
CA ARG A 237 14.01 1.52 -6.09
C ARG A 237 12.54 1.53 -6.46
N GLY A 238 12.21 2.45 -7.37
CA GLY A 238 10.92 2.48 -8.05
C GLY A 238 10.82 1.40 -9.12
N PHE A 239 9.66 0.75 -9.20
CA PHE A 239 9.24 -0.08 -10.30
C PHE A 239 7.90 0.45 -10.84
N LEU A 240 7.52 -0.01 -12.04
CA LEU A 240 6.21 0.31 -12.62
C LEU A 240 5.74 -0.88 -13.46
N GLY A 241 4.46 -1.20 -13.36
CA GLY A 241 3.82 -2.16 -14.26
C GLY A 241 4.32 -3.60 -14.12
N ILE A 242 4.90 -3.99 -12.99
CA ILE A 242 5.34 -5.38 -12.76
C ILE A 242 4.17 -6.38 -12.79
N ASN A 243 2.96 -5.90 -12.52
CA ASN A 243 1.71 -6.63 -12.58
C ASN A 243 1.10 -6.68 -13.98
N THR A 244 1.69 -6.01 -14.97
CA THR A 244 1.26 -6.12 -16.36
C THR A 244 1.65 -7.50 -16.90
N LYS A 245 0.67 -8.22 -17.43
CA LYS A 245 0.89 -9.50 -18.10
C LYS A 245 1.04 -9.26 -19.60
N PRO A 246 1.74 -10.15 -20.32
CA PRO A 246 1.65 -10.19 -21.77
C PRO A 246 0.17 -10.22 -22.19
N THR A 247 -0.16 -9.47 -23.24
CA THR A 247 -1.52 -9.39 -23.78
C THR A 247 -2.02 -10.78 -24.13
N SER A 248 -3.10 -11.21 -23.49
CA SER A 248 -3.89 -12.34 -23.95
C SER A 248 -4.85 -11.88 -25.05
N ASN A 249 -5.26 -12.80 -25.92
CA ASN A 249 -6.36 -12.51 -26.85
C ASN A 249 -7.60 -12.09 -26.08
N LEU A 250 -8.28 -11.06 -26.56
CA LEU A 250 -9.60 -10.69 -26.06
C LEU A 250 -10.59 -11.84 -26.33
N SER A 251 -11.69 -11.89 -25.58
CA SER A 251 -12.81 -12.73 -25.99
C SER A 251 -13.29 -12.27 -27.37
N GLN A 252 -13.85 -13.17 -28.16
CA GLN A 252 -14.34 -12.83 -29.50
C GLN A 252 -15.29 -11.62 -29.47
N GLU A 253 -16.21 -11.58 -28.51
CA GLU A 253 -17.14 -10.46 -28.31
C GLU A 253 -16.42 -9.13 -28.04
N LEU A 254 -15.42 -9.12 -27.15
CA LEU A 254 -14.65 -7.90 -26.87
C LEU A 254 -13.80 -7.51 -28.08
N GLN A 255 -13.23 -8.46 -28.79
CA GLN A 255 -12.45 -8.18 -30.00
C GLN A 255 -13.34 -7.54 -31.08
N GLU A 256 -14.52 -8.10 -31.34
CA GLU A 256 -15.50 -7.53 -32.27
C GLU A 256 -15.96 -6.13 -31.83
N TYR A 257 -16.14 -5.89 -30.53
CA TYR A 257 -16.45 -4.56 -29.99
C TYR A 257 -15.32 -3.56 -30.23
N MET A 258 -14.09 -3.96 -29.93
CA MET A 258 -12.90 -3.12 -30.10
C MET A 258 -12.65 -2.79 -31.57
N ASP A 259 -12.81 -3.78 -32.47
CA ASP A 259 -12.61 -3.63 -33.92
C ASP A 259 -13.75 -2.84 -34.58
N GLY A 260 -14.94 -2.82 -33.97
CA GLY A 260 -16.10 -2.08 -34.47
C GLY A 260 -16.08 -0.56 -34.23
N GLY A 261 -15.18 -0.08 -33.36
CA GLY A 261 -15.03 1.33 -33.02
C GLY A 261 -14.19 2.10 -34.05
N GLU A 262 -14.85 2.83 -34.95
CA GLU A 262 -14.19 3.61 -36.03
C GLU A 262 -13.25 4.70 -35.46
N ASP A 263 -13.66 5.36 -34.38
CA ASP A 263 -12.89 6.40 -33.70
C ASP A 263 -12.16 5.89 -32.43
N GLY A 264 -12.19 4.57 -32.20
CA GLY A 264 -11.63 3.91 -31.01
C GLY A 264 -12.66 3.58 -29.93
N VAL A 265 -12.16 3.17 -28.75
CA VAL A 265 -12.98 2.72 -27.61
C VAL A 265 -12.62 3.49 -26.35
N LEU A 266 -13.66 3.91 -25.61
CA LEU A 266 -13.52 4.50 -24.29
C LEU A 266 -13.54 3.39 -23.22
N PHE A 267 -12.40 3.18 -22.57
CA PHE A 267 -12.31 2.29 -21.40
C PHE A 267 -12.45 3.12 -20.11
N PHE A 268 -13.45 2.79 -19.30
CA PHE A 268 -13.67 3.42 -18.00
C PHE A 268 -13.72 2.37 -16.89
N THR A 269 -13.01 2.62 -15.80
CA THR A 269 -13.05 1.79 -14.59
C THR A 269 -12.84 2.63 -13.34
N LEU A 270 -13.57 2.31 -12.28
CA LEU A 270 -13.39 2.88 -10.93
C LEU A 270 -12.40 2.05 -10.08
N GLY A 271 -11.76 1.05 -10.69
CA GLY A 271 -10.88 0.12 -10.00
C GLY A 271 -11.64 -0.94 -9.18
N SER A 272 -10.91 -1.68 -8.35
CA SER A 272 -11.44 -2.85 -7.64
C SER A 272 -12.18 -2.54 -6.34
N HIS A 273 -12.17 -1.28 -5.89
CA HIS A 273 -12.66 -0.91 -4.56
C HIS A 273 -13.91 -0.03 -4.60
N PHE A 274 -13.92 1.01 -5.44
CA PHE A 274 -15.04 1.93 -5.52
C PHE A 274 -16.23 1.25 -6.19
N GLN A 275 -17.34 1.19 -5.47
CA GLN A 275 -18.60 0.67 -6.01
C GLN A 275 -19.42 1.83 -6.54
N THR A 276 -20.00 1.68 -7.74
CA THR A 276 -20.90 2.68 -8.33
C THR A 276 -22.09 2.98 -7.42
N SER A 277 -22.53 2.01 -6.62
CA SER A 277 -23.59 2.16 -5.59
C SER A 277 -23.24 3.14 -4.48
N THR A 278 -21.96 3.42 -4.24
CA THR A 278 -21.50 4.40 -3.24
C THR A 278 -21.34 5.80 -3.81
N LEU A 279 -21.47 5.98 -5.12
CA LEU A 279 -21.37 7.31 -5.74
C LEU A 279 -22.59 8.14 -5.40
N ARG A 280 -22.36 9.42 -5.12
CA ARG A 280 -23.43 10.40 -4.93
C ARG A 280 -24.22 10.56 -6.25
N PRO A 281 -25.56 10.72 -6.21
CA PRO A 281 -26.38 10.78 -7.41
C PRO A 281 -25.87 11.78 -8.46
N HIS A 282 -25.51 13.00 -8.06
CA HIS A 282 -24.99 14.01 -9.00
C HIS A 282 -23.64 13.62 -9.65
N ILE A 283 -22.80 12.82 -9.00
CA ILE A 283 -21.54 12.33 -9.60
C ILE A 283 -21.86 11.25 -10.64
N LEU A 284 -22.77 10.34 -10.30
CA LEU A 284 -23.23 9.32 -11.24
C LEU A 284 -23.92 9.95 -12.45
N GLU A 285 -24.82 10.91 -12.24
CA GLU A 285 -25.47 11.68 -13.30
C GLU A 285 -24.46 12.43 -14.16
N ALA A 286 -23.43 13.04 -13.55
CA ALA A 286 -22.37 13.71 -14.30
C ALA A 286 -21.56 12.72 -15.17
N LEU A 287 -21.23 11.53 -14.63
CA LEU A 287 -20.54 10.48 -15.40
C LEU A 287 -21.42 9.98 -16.56
N LEU A 288 -22.69 9.65 -16.29
CA LEU A 288 -23.63 9.19 -17.31
C LEU A 288 -23.90 10.26 -18.36
N GLY A 289 -24.03 11.53 -17.96
CA GLY A 289 -24.20 12.66 -18.87
C GLY A 289 -22.96 12.94 -19.71
N ALA A 290 -21.76 12.75 -19.15
CA ALA A 290 -20.53 12.83 -19.92
C ALA A 290 -20.43 11.69 -20.96
N PHE A 291 -20.81 10.46 -20.57
CA PHE A 291 -20.75 9.31 -21.47
C PHE A 291 -21.87 9.31 -22.53
N SER A 292 -23.05 9.85 -22.23
CA SER A 292 -24.16 9.94 -23.19
C SER A 292 -23.89 10.91 -24.34
N GLY A 293 -22.92 11.82 -24.18
CA GLY A 293 -22.47 12.72 -25.24
C GLY A 293 -21.65 12.03 -26.33
N TYR A 294 -21.19 10.79 -26.12
CA TYR A 294 -20.49 10.01 -27.13
C TYR A 294 -21.48 9.11 -27.88
N GLN A 295 -21.41 9.12 -29.22
CA GLN A 295 -22.13 8.12 -30.02
C GLN A 295 -21.49 6.75 -29.81
N THR A 296 -22.05 5.96 -28.90
CA THR A 296 -21.69 4.55 -28.79
C THR A 296 -22.42 3.78 -29.89
N LYS A 297 -21.72 2.90 -30.61
CA LYS A 297 -22.39 1.79 -31.32
C LYS A 297 -23.00 0.92 -30.22
N TYR A 298 -24.25 1.21 -29.84
CA TYR A 298 -25.31 0.37 -29.24
C TYR A 298 -26.41 1.28 -28.68
#